data_AF-A0A9P0CMC8-F1
#
_entry.id   AF-A0A9P0CMC8-F1
#
_cell.length_a   1.000
_cell.length_b   1.000
_cell.length_c   1.000
_cell.angle_alpha   90.00
_cell.angle_beta   90.00
_cell.angle_gamma   90.00
#
_symmetry.space_group_name_H-M   'P 1'
#
loop_
_entity.id
_entity.type
_entity.pdbx_description
1 polymer ?
#
loop_
_entity_poly.entity_id
_entity_poly.type
_entity_poly.pdbx_seq_one_letter_code
_entity_poly.pdbx_strand_id
1 'polypeptide(L)'
;MKTLGMKTDGSITSFMQSKRNNHGQASLVDRRGEKARKISLEKKQQIDEEIVAHIEKYKPVVSHYKLVHAPKRRYLPCDLSITALWKDFSEIHETTVVSYEKYRRIFETLNISFAQPGQDECGTCSKFKQHKEEYNISDTLDVHHSTAEQSDCSTAQGAEHDIEHSSCDSCKSFKLHHERYTVAREEYTQDKSKEWPSNTNIYTVDMQKVLIIPKMAEKNSFFVSRLVAFNETFSPLHKAKNICVMWHEAITGRNAADVASTFFWVIKNSDACVNEFIFWSDNCSALNKNWVLYSTFVLLVNQDWGPNTIRMKYFEPGHSFMRADSVHGQIGTQLKKQKEVLDFQDLLNVIDKSSNQTVSKPLTYEDFRGFEDGCRQRSKKADFGINIIPLLEDVRIAEFRKSSRSLFYKTSFRQESYLESSFLKKKFFMTLPPKLSGNRGINVAKRTKIEEVLCLLARTANQRIFKRFMFNQC
;
A
#
# COMPACT_ATOMS: atom_id res chain seq x y z
N MET A 1 -6.80 -42.31 -36.65
CA MET A 1 -6.34 -42.03 -35.27
C MET A 1 -5.33 -43.09 -34.86
N LYS A 2 -4.06 -42.73 -34.64
CA LYS A 2 -3.00 -43.66 -34.20
C LYS A 2 -2.52 -43.23 -32.82
N THR A 3 -3.01 -43.90 -31.78
CA THR A 3 -2.39 -43.91 -30.45
C THR A 3 -1.46 -45.12 -30.37
N LEU A 4 -0.25 -44.88 -29.86
CA LEU A 4 0.90 -45.78 -29.87
C LEU A 4 0.61 -47.09 -29.11
N GLY A 5 0.75 -48.22 -29.82
CA GLY A 5 0.53 -49.56 -29.27
C GLY A 5 1.65 -50.01 -28.34
N MET A 6 1.42 -49.95 -27.04
CA MET A 6 2.17 -50.71 -26.03
C MET A 6 1.17 -51.56 -25.24
N LYS A 7 1.27 -52.89 -25.36
CA LYS A 7 0.47 -53.86 -24.59
C LYS A 7 1.00 -53.90 -23.15
N THR A 8 0.13 -53.71 -22.17
CA THR A 8 0.40 -53.43 -20.76
C THR A 8 0.78 -54.64 -19.88
N ASP A 9 1.13 -55.79 -20.44
CA ASP A 9 1.35 -57.00 -19.65
C ASP A 9 2.82 -57.23 -19.23
N GLY A 10 3.78 -56.62 -19.92
CA GLY A 10 5.22 -56.82 -19.64
C GLY A 10 5.67 -56.22 -18.30
N SER A 11 5.19 -55.03 -17.96
CA SER A 11 5.56 -54.32 -16.73
C SER A 11 4.93 -54.95 -15.48
N ILE A 12 3.69 -55.43 -15.59
CA ILE A 12 2.99 -56.14 -14.51
C ILE A 12 3.68 -57.49 -14.23
N THR A 13 4.08 -58.21 -15.28
CA THR A 13 4.75 -59.51 -15.14
C THR A 13 6.15 -59.36 -14.54
N SER A 14 6.90 -58.34 -14.95
CA SER A 14 8.22 -58.01 -14.38
C SER A 14 8.14 -57.61 -12.90
N PHE A 15 7.11 -56.83 -12.52
CA PHE A 15 6.86 -56.46 -11.12
C PHE A 15 6.48 -57.69 -10.25
N MET A 16 5.66 -58.61 -10.78
CA MET A 16 5.30 -59.83 -10.04
C MET A 16 6.47 -60.83 -9.90
N GLN A 17 7.36 -60.93 -10.88
CA GLN A 17 8.58 -61.74 -10.79
C GLN A 17 9.58 -61.15 -9.77
N SER A 18 9.72 -59.82 -9.74
CA SER A 18 10.49 -59.10 -8.71
C SER A 18 9.97 -59.41 -7.29
N LYS A 19 8.66 -59.55 -7.12
CA LYS A 19 8.02 -59.86 -5.83
C LYS A 19 8.22 -61.31 -5.38
N ARG A 20 8.39 -62.26 -6.32
CA ARG A 20 8.63 -63.67 -6.02
C ARG A 20 10.07 -63.98 -5.61
N ASN A 21 11.05 -63.21 -6.09
CA ASN A 21 12.47 -63.48 -5.86
C ASN A 21 13.06 -62.80 -4.60
N ASN A 22 12.28 -61.98 -3.88
CA ASN A 22 12.75 -61.25 -2.70
C ASN A 22 12.11 -61.82 -1.41
N HIS A 23 12.73 -62.86 -0.83
CA HIS A 23 12.31 -63.51 0.41
C HIS A 23 12.58 -62.68 1.70
N GLY A 24 12.49 -61.35 1.65
CA GLY A 24 12.98 -60.50 2.76
C GLY A 24 12.23 -59.20 3.05
N GLN A 25 11.05 -58.95 2.47
CA GLN A 25 10.27 -57.75 2.82
C GLN A 25 8.91 -58.11 3.41
N ALA A 26 8.66 -57.59 4.61
CA ALA A 26 7.42 -57.73 5.35
C ALA A 26 6.20 -57.44 4.47
N SER A 27 5.14 -58.25 4.61
CA SER A 27 3.90 -58.06 3.87
C SER A 27 3.37 -56.65 4.13
N LEU A 28 3.32 -55.81 3.10
CA LEU A 28 2.55 -54.56 3.15
C LEU A 28 1.08 -54.95 3.24
N VAL A 29 0.53 -54.93 4.45
CA VAL A 29 -0.90 -55.12 4.68
C VAL A 29 -1.65 -53.93 4.07
N ASP A 30 -2.55 -54.18 3.12
CA ASP A 30 -3.42 -53.14 2.54
C ASP A 30 -4.44 -52.70 3.59
N ARG A 31 -4.30 -51.46 4.08
CA ARG A 31 -5.17 -50.88 5.12
C ARG A 31 -6.27 -49.97 4.56
N ARG A 32 -6.44 -49.92 3.23
CA ARG A 32 -7.52 -49.12 2.62
C ARG A 32 -8.87 -49.77 2.91
N GLY A 33 -9.73 -49.04 3.63
CA GLY A 33 -11.03 -49.54 4.09
C GLY A 33 -11.06 -49.97 5.56
N GLU A 34 -9.94 -49.95 6.28
CA GLU A 34 -9.97 -50.01 7.74
C GLU A 34 -10.71 -48.77 8.27
N LYS A 35 -11.82 -48.99 8.99
CA LYS A 35 -12.55 -47.91 9.66
C LYS A 35 -11.56 -47.19 10.57
N ALA A 36 -11.22 -45.93 10.24
CA ALA A 36 -10.42 -45.08 11.10
C ALA A 36 -10.97 -45.20 12.53
N ARG A 37 -10.12 -45.57 13.50
CA ARG A 37 -10.51 -45.63 14.91
C ARG A 37 -11.21 -44.31 15.21
N LYS A 38 -12.51 -44.35 15.46
CA LYS A 38 -13.28 -43.15 15.83
C LYS A 38 -12.68 -42.68 17.15
N ILE A 39 -11.83 -41.65 17.07
CA ILE A 39 -11.37 -40.92 18.24
C ILE A 39 -12.65 -40.47 18.96
N SER A 40 -12.77 -40.79 20.26
CA SER A 40 -13.90 -40.36 21.07
C SER A 40 -14.03 -38.84 20.99
N LEU A 41 -15.27 -38.32 21.08
CA LEU A 41 -15.48 -36.86 21.06
C LEU A 41 -14.65 -36.17 22.15
N GLU A 42 -14.56 -36.79 23.33
CA GLU A 42 -13.74 -36.34 24.47
C GLU A 42 -12.26 -36.19 24.10
N LYS A 43 -11.68 -37.18 23.42
CA LYS A 43 -10.27 -37.13 23.02
C LYS A 43 -10.02 -36.12 21.89
N LYS A 44 -11.02 -35.80 21.06
CA LYS A 44 -10.90 -34.69 20.09
C LYS A 44 -10.90 -33.34 20.80
N GLN A 45 -11.80 -33.16 21.76
CA GLN A 45 -11.91 -31.94 22.54
C GLN A 45 -10.64 -31.67 23.34
N GLN A 46 -10.08 -32.71 23.97
CA GLN A 46 -8.80 -32.63 24.67
C GLN A 46 -7.64 -32.15 23.77
N ILE A 47 -7.54 -32.67 22.54
CA ILE A 47 -6.51 -32.23 21.59
C ILE A 47 -6.73 -30.77 21.18
N ASP A 48 -7.99 -30.34 21.03
CA ASP A 48 -8.30 -28.97 20.65
C ASP A 48 -7.92 -28.00 21.79
N GLU A 49 -8.21 -28.36 23.05
CA GLU A 49 -7.81 -27.61 24.24
C GLU A 49 -6.29 -27.51 24.40
N GLU A 50 -5.54 -28.60 24.14
CA GLU A 50 -4.07 -28.60 24.15
C GLU A 50 -3.48 -27.64 23.11
N ILE A 51 -4.06 -27.59 21.91
CA ILE A 51 -3.62 -26.68 20.84
C ILE A 51 -3.92 -25.22 21.22
N VAL A 52 -5.09 -24.95 21.79
CA VAL A 52 -5.44 -23.60 22.28
C VAL A 52 -4.48 -23.16 23.38
N ALA A 53 -4.24 -24.00 24.39
CA ALA A 53 -3.33 -23.71 25.50
C ALA A 53 -1.89 -23.44 25.00
N HIS A 54 -1.42 -24.21 24.02
CA HIS A 54 -0.14 -23.97 23.38
C HIS A 54 -0.08 -22.60 22.68
N ILE A 55 -1.11 -22.23 21.91
CA ILE A 55 -1.15 -20.93 21.22
C ILE A 55 -1.18 -19.76 22.22
N GLU A 56 -1.92 -19.90 23.32
CA GLU A 56 -1.98 -18.88 24.38
C GLU A 56 -0.65 -18.71 25.14
N LYS A 57 0.20 -19.74 25.20
CA LYS A 57 1.55 -19.64 25.78
C LYS A 57 2.42 -18.58 25.09
N TYR A 58 2.16 -18.31 23.81
CA TYR A 58 2.83 -17.26 23.04
C TYR A 58 2.27 -15.85 23.31
N LYS A 59 1.33 -15.72 24.26
CA LYS A 59 0.75 -14.47 24.76
C LYS A 59 0.28 -13.54 23.62
N PRO A 60 -0.69 -13.97 22.79
CA PRO A 60 -1.23 -13.14 21.73
C PRO A 60 -1.88 -11.87 22.30
N VAL A 61 -1.38 -10.70 21.90
CA VAL A 61 -1.79 -9.40 22.45
C VAL A 61 -2.77 -8.71 21.50
N VAL A 62 -3.76 -7.98 22.02
CA VAL A 62 -4.59 -7.12 21.18
C VAL A 62 -3.70 -6.10 20.47
N SER A 63 -3.93 -5.79 19.19
CA SER A 63 -3.08 -4.81 18.51
C SER A 63 -3.18 -3.46 19.22
N HIS A 64 -2.06 -3.01 19.80
CA HIS A 64 -1.95 -1.70 20.43
C HIS A 64 -2.17 -0.52 19.46
N TYR A 65 -2.27 -0.77 18.15
CA TYR A 65 -2.33 0.25 17.10
C TYR A 65 -3.62 0.27 16.28
N LYS A 66 -4.59 -0.64 16.51
CA LYS A 66 -5.83 -0.69 15.73
C LYS A 66 -7.04 -0.82 16.65
N LEU A 67 -7.52 0.32 17.16
CA LEU A 67 -8.79 0.41 17.91
C LEU A 67 -10.01 -0.08 17.09
N VAL A 68 -9.90 -0.16 15.76
CA VAL A 68 -10.95 -0.73 14.87
C VAL A 68 -11.06 -2.27 14.99
N HIS A 69 -10.10 -2.93 15.64
CA HIS A 69 -10.08 -4.39 15.84
C HIS A 69 -10.06 -4.83 17.31
N ALA A 70 -9.99 -3.90 18.26
CA ALA A 70 -10.28 -4.16 19.66
C ALA A 70 -11.81 -4.08 19.86
N PRO A 71 -12.49 -5.06 20.50
CA PRO A 71 -11.93 -6.09 21.38
C PRO A 71 -11.80 -7.50 20.75
N LYS A 72 -11.98 -7.67 19.43
CA LYS A 72 -12.24 -9.02 18.86
C LYS A 72 -11.00 -9.78 18.35
N ARG A 73 -9.89 -9.12 17.99
CA ARG A 73 -8.73 -9.77 17.31
C ARG A 73 -7.41 -9.57 18.06
N ARG A 74 -6.65 -10.66 18.25
CA ARG A 74 -5.34 -10.68 18.93
C ARG A 74 -4.20 -10.97 17.95
N TYR A 75 -2.97 -10.61 18.31
CA TYR A 75 -1.82 -10.66 17.43
C TYR A 75 -0.60 -11.30 18.07
N LEU A 76 0.12 -12.09 17.29
CA LEU A 76 1.43 -12.65 17.59
C LEU A 76 2.53 -11.87 16.85
N PRO A 77 3.78 -11.87 17.34
CA PRO A 77 4.92 -11.26 16.66
C PRO A 77 5.04 -11.62 15.17
N CYS A 78 5.54 -10.68 14.35
CA CYS A 78 5.68 -10.86 12.90
C CYS A 78 6.68 -11.96 12.49
N ASP A 79 7.57 -12.31 13.41
CA ASP A 79 8.63 -13.30 13.18
C ASP A 79 8.14 -14.75 13.36
N LEU A 80 6.91 -14.91 13.88
CA LEU A 80 6.26 -16.21 14.03
C LEU A 80 5.40 -16.53 12.80
N SER A 81 5.20 -17.82 12.56
CA SER A 81 4.29 -18.32 11.53
C SER A 81 3.51 -19.52 12.05
N ILE A 82 2.35 -19.82 11.46
CA ILE A 82 1.56 -21.02 11.84
C ILE A 82 2.41 -22.29 11.70
N THR A 83 3.28 -22.33 10.69
CA THR A 83 4.20 -23.45 10.47
C THR A 83 5.25 -23.57 11.56
N ALA A 84 5.79 -22.45 12.06
CA ALA A 84 6.72 -22.46 13.19
C ALA A 84 6.03 -22.91 14.49
N LEU A 85 4.83 -22.38 14.76
CA LEU A 85 4.03 -22.75 15.95
C LEU A 85 3.63 -24.22 15.94
N TRP A 86 3.26 -24.77 14.78
CA TRP A 86 2.92 -26.19 14.65
C TRP A 86 4.14 -27.10 14.84
N LYS A 87 5.32 -26.69 14.38
CA LYS A 87 6.56 -27.44 14.60
C LYS A 87 6.91 -27.47 16.09
N ASP A 88 6.88 -26.32 16.75
CA ASP A 88 7.10 -26.22 18.20
C ASP A 88 6.08 -27.08 18.98
N PHE A 89 4.80 -27.03 18.62
CA PHE A 89 3.78 -27.91 19.22
C PHE A 89 4.11 -29.39 19.05
N SER A 90 4.57 -29.78 17.86
CA SER A 90 4.93 -31.17 17.55
C SER A 90 6.20 -31.64 18.27
N GLU A 91 7.11 -30.72 18.59
CA GLU A 91 8.33 -30.96 19.36
C GLU A 91 8.05 -31.05 20.87
N ILE A 92 7.13 -30.23 21.39
CA ILE A 92 6.75 -30.23 22.82
C ILE A 92 5.82 -31.40 23.16
N HIS A 93 4.91 -31.77 22.24
CA HIS A 93 3.91 -32.82 22.45
C HIS A 93 4.21 -34.07 21.60
N GLU A 94 5.33 -34.75 21.89
CA GLU A 94 5.76 -35.96 21.17
C GLU A 94 4.72 -37.09 21.12
N THR A 95 3.81 -37.13 22.11
CA THR A 95 2.76 -38.15 22.23
C THR A 95 1.47 -37.80 21.46
N THR A 96 1.24 -36.52 21.12
CA THR A 96 0.03 -36.03 20.46
C THR A 96 0.32 -35.61 19.02
N VAL A 97 0.14 -36.53 18.07
CA VAL A 97 0.38 -36.25 16.65
C VAL A 97 -0.80 -35.46 16.04
N VAL A 98 -0.54 -34.21 15.66
CA VAL A 98 -1.53 -33.31 15.04
C VAL A 98 -1.08 -32.89 13.64
N SER A 99 -1.98 -32.94 12.66
CA SER A 99 -1.70 -32.45 11.31
C SER A 99 -1.67 -30.91 11.26
N TYR A 100 -0.82 -30.37 10.39
CA TYR A 100 -0.75 -28.92 10.15
C TYR A 100 -2.13 -28.30 9.85
N GLU A 101 -2.96 -28.98 9.04
CA GLU A 101 -4.28 -28.49 8.68
C GLU A 101 -5.23 -28.41 9.87
N LYS A 102 -5.18 -29.37 10.81
CA LYS A 102 -5.97 -29.32 12.05
C LYS A 102 -5.53 -28.14 12.92
N TYR A 103 -4.22 -27.99 13.11
CA TYR A 103 -3.64 -26.88 13.87
C TYR A 103 -4.01 -25.52 13.28
N ARG A 104 -3.88 -25.38 11.95
CA ARG A 104 -4.24 -24.17 11.18
C ARG A 104 -5.71 -23.79 11.36
N ARG A 105 -6.63 -24.75 11.31
CA ARG A 105 -8.07 -24.48 11.51
C ARG A 105 -8.38 -23.96 12.91
N ILE A 106 -7.78 -24.56 13.95
CA ILE A 106 -7.97 -24.11 15.33
C ILE A 106 -7.38 -22.70 15.51
N PHE A 107 -6.20 -22.44 14.95
CA PHE A 107 -5.61 -21.10 14.92
C PHE A 107 -6.54 -20.06 14.27
N GLU A 108 -7.18 -20.39 13.14
CA GLU A 108 -8.15 -19.52 12.47
C GLU A 108 -9.40 -19.26 13.31
N THR A 109 -9.86 -20.24 14.11
CA THR A 109 -11.02 -20.05 15.02
C THR A 109 -10.74 -19.12 16.19
N LEU A 110 -9.48 -18.99 16.63
CA LEU A 110 -9.10 -18.14 17.77
C LEU A 110 -9.05 -16.64 17.44
N ASN A 111 -9.28 -16.26 16.16
CA ASN A 111 -9.17 -14.89 15.67
C ASN A 111 -7.82 -14.21 16.04
N ILE A 112 -6.72 -14.97 15.89
CA ILE A 112 -5.34 -14.52 16.11
C ILE A 112 -4.66 -14.29 14.75
N SER A 113 -3.75 -13.32 14.65
CA SER A 113 -2.98 -13.06 13.42
C SER A 113 -1.56 -12.59 13.70
N PHE A 114 -0.67 -12.62 12.70
CA PHE A 114 0.68 -12.10 12.88
C PHE A 114 0.71 -10.60 12.69
N ALA A 115 1.50 -9.90 13.52
CA ALA A 115 1.82 -8.50 13.33
C ALA A 115 2.50 -8.32 11.97
N GLN A 116 2.29 -7.18 11.32
CA GLN A 116 3.05 -6.85 10.11
C GLN A 116 4.28 -6.03 10.50
N PRO A 117 5.44 -6.20 9.81
CA PRO A 117 6.61 -5.36 10.06
C PRO A 117 6.24 -3.89 9.90
N GLY A 118 6.71 -3.05 10.84
CA GLY A 118 6.33 -1.64 10.92
C GLY A 118 6.63 -0.89 9.62
N GLN A 119 5.58 -0.31 9.03
CA GLN A 119 5.75 0.89 8.23
C GLN A 119 6.21 2.04 9.14
N ASP A 120 6.81 3.08 8.54
CA ASP A 120 7.32 4.26 9.24
C ASP A 120 6.36 4.71 10.36
N GLU A 121 6.85 4.76 11.59
CA GLU A 121 6.02 5.12 12.74
C GLU A 121 5.54 6.56 12.62
N CYS A 122 4.26 6.80 12.93
CA CYS A 122 3.72 8.16 12.96
C CYS A 122 4.42 8.98 14.04
N GLY A 123 5.15 10.03 13.64
CA GLY A 123 5.92 10.86 14.57
C GLY A 123 5.07 11.52 15.66
N THR A 124 3.82 11.89 15.38
CA THR A 124 2.90 12.44 16.40
C THR A 124 2.54 11.38 17.43
N CYS A 125 2.24 10.16 16.99
CA CYS A 125 1.94 9.03 17.87
C CYS A 125 3.17 8.62 18.71
N SER A 126 4.37 8.58 18.12
CA SER A 126 5.60 8.25 18.84
C SER A 126 5.95 9.32 19.89
N LYS A 127 5.75 10.62 19.59
CA LYS A 127 5.90 11.70 20.58
C LYS A 127 4.92 11.57 21.73
N PHE A 128 3.66 11.27 21.44
CA PHE A 128 2.65 11.09 22.48
C PHE A 128 2.93 9.85 23.35
N LYS A 129 3.48 8.78 22.77
CA LYS A 129 3.92 7.61 23.52
C LYS A 129 5.00 7.96 24.55
N GLN A 130 6.03 8.70 24.12
CA GLN A 130 7.06 9.20 25.04
C GLN A 130 6.47 10.10 26.13
N HIS A 131 5.53 10.97 25.76
CA HIS A 131 4.81 11.83 26.71
C HIS A 131 3.98 11.02 27.72
N LYS A 132 3.31 9.93 27.32
CA LYS A 132 2.61 9.04 28.24
C LYS A 132 3.56 8.39 29.25
N GLU A 133 4.71 7.91 28.78
CA GLU A 133 5.73 7.25 29.61
C GLU A 133 6.38 8.22 30.59
N GLU A 134 6.68 9.45 30.18
CA GLU A 134 7.30 10.49 31.01
C GLU A 134 6.39 10.95 32.17
N TYR A 135 5.07 10.99 31.93
CA TYR A 135 4.09 11.51 32.89
C TYR A 135 3.24 10.42 33.54
N ASN A 136 3.58 9.13 33.37
CA ASN A 136 2.81 7.98 33.90
C ASN A 136 1.29 8.08 33.64
N ILE A 137 0.90 8.55 32.46
CA ILE A 137 -0.51 8.70 32.10
C ILE A 137 -1.11 7.30 31.92
N SER A 138 -2.02 6.89 32.81
CA SER A 138 -2.71 5.60 32.73
C SER A 138 -3.56 5.49 31.46
N ASP A 139 -3.70 4.27 30.94
CA ASP A 139 -4.52 3.97 29.75
C ASP A 139 -6.04 4.17 29.97
N THR A 140 -6.47 4.66 31.13
CA THR A 140 -7.87 4.89 31.49
C THR A 140 -8.48 6.16 30.87
N LEU A 141 -7.72 6.94 30.12
CA LEU A 141 -8.23 8.04 29.28
C LEU A 141 -8.63 7.56 27.87
N ASP A 142 -9.23 6.38 27.77
CA ASP A 142 -10.07 6.05 26.62
C ASP A 142 -11.38 6.83 26.77
N VAL A 143 -11.60 7.75 25.86
CA VAL A 143 -12.83 8.55 25.74
C VAL A 143 -13.97 7.62 25.32
N HIS A 144 -14.54 6.89 26.27
CA HIS A 144 -15.83 6.25 26.13
C HIS A 144 -16.62 6.36 27.44
N HIS A 145 -17.74 7.08 27.33
CA HIS A 145 -18.84 7.21 28.28
C HIS A 145 -18.61 8.05 29.54
N SER A 146 -19.08 9.28 29.44
CA SER A 146 -19.80 9.96 30.52
C SER A 146 -20.92 9.05 31.06
N THR A 147 -20.70 8.45 32.22
CA THR A 147 -21.77 8.11 33.15
C THR A 147 -21.25 8.43 34.54
N ALA A 148 -21.95 9.38 35.18
CA ALA A 148 -21.82 9.67 36.58
C ALA A 148 -22.07 8.40 37.38
N GLU A 149 -21.19 8.09 38.33
CA GLU A 149 -21.56 7.55 39.63
C GLU A 149 -20.34 7.61 40.57
N GLN A 150 -20.57 8.21 41.73
CA GLN A 150 -19.63 8.33 42.84
C GLN A 150 -19.28 6.94 43.36
N SER A 151 -17.98 6.64 43.51
CA SER A 151 -17.55 5.57 44.42
C SER A 151 -16.32 6.02 45.19
N ASP A 152 -16.53 6.30 46.47
CA ASP A 152 -15.51 6.49 47.48
C ASP A 152 -14.63 5.24 47.61
N CYS A 153 -13.30 5.42 47.65
CA CYS A 153 -12.44 4.66 48.57
C CYS A 153 -11.04 5.28 48.62
N SER A 154 -10.74 5.83 49.79
CA SER A 154 -9.45 6.30 50.26
C SER A 154 -8.39 5.20 50.33
N THR A 155 -7.15 5.60 49.99
CA THR A 155 -5.85 5.29 50.64
C THR A 155 -4.82 4.63 49.72
N ALA A 156 -3.85 5.42 49.21
CA ALA A 156 -2.42 5.10 49.21
C ALA A 156 -1.60 6.31 48.74
N GLN A 157 -0.61 6.67 49.54
CA GLN A 157 0.22 7.88 49.45
C GLN A 157 1.18 7.84 48.26
N GLY A 158 1.07 8.83 47.38
CA GLY A 158 2.04 9.18 46.34
C GLY A 158 1.67 10.58 45.83
N ALA A 159 2.64 11.50 45.85
CA ALA A 159 2.42 12.94 45.64
C ALA A 159 1.47 13.26 44.47
N GLU A 160 0.31 13.83 44.82
CA GLU A 160 -0.70 14.34 43.91
C GLU A 160 -0.11 15.48 43.07
N HIS A 161 0.21 15.17 41.82
CA HIS A 161 0.37 16.17 40.78
C HIS A 161 -0.78 15.97 39.79
N ASP A 162 -2.01 16.22 40.26
CA ASP A 162 -3.21 16.30 39.43
C ASP A 162 -3.11 17.53 38.53
N ILE A 163 -2.31 17.41 37.46
CA ILE A 163 -2.34 18.35 36.35
C ILE A 163 -3.66 18.07 35.64
N GLU A 164 -4.56 19.05 35.61
CA GLU A 164 -5.71 19.04 34.72
C GLU A 164 -5.24 18.81 33.27
N HIS A 165 -5.23 17.54 32.83
CA HIS A 165 -4.77 17.08 31.52
C HIS A 165 -5.59 17.62 30.34
N SER A 166 -6.56 18.49 30.62
CA SER A 166 -7.29 19.32 29.66
C SER A 166 -6.40 20.38 29.00
N SER A 167 -5.35 20.85 29.69
CA SER A 167 -4.52 21.97 29.21
C SER A 167 -3.28 21.58 28.40
N CYS A 168 -2.84 20.32 28.46
CA CYS A 168 -1.61 19.84 27.82
C CYS A 168 -1.65 19.86 26.28
N ASP A 169 -0.70 20.55 25.65
CA ASP A 169 -0.62 20.69 24.18
C ASP A 169 -0.31 19.37 23.47
N SER A 170 0.57 18.52 24.03
CA SER A 170 0.87 17.19 23.48
C SER A 170 -0.37 16.30 23.45
N CYS A 171 -1.16 16.30 24.54
CA CYS A 171 -2.43 15.58 24.61
C CYS A 171 -3.47 16.11 23.63
N LYS A 172 -3.62 17.44 23.52
CA LYS A 172 -4.55 18.07 22.55
C LYS A 172 -4.19 17.75 21.11
N SER A 173 -2.90 17.88 20.78
CA SER A 173 -2.36 17.57 19.46
C SER A 173 -2.61 16.11 19.08
N PHE A 174 -2.34 15.18 20.01
CA PHE A 174 -2.63 13.77 19.79
C PHE A 174 -4.13 13.49 19.62
N LYS A 175 -4.99 14.04 20.47
CA LYS A 175 -6.45 13.86 20.36
C LYS A 175 -6.96 14.34 19.00
N LEU A 176 -6.56 15.53 18.58
CA LEU A 176 -6.93 16.09 17.28
C LEU A 176 -6.41 15.23 16.11
N HIS A 177 -5.14 14.80 16.19
CA HIS A 177 -4.53 13.91 15.21
C HIS A 177 -5.28 12.58 15.10
N HIS A 178 -5.60 11.95 16.23
CA HIS A 178 -6.34 10.69 16.29
C HIS A 178 -7.78 10.84 15.76
N GLU A 179 -8.47 11.94 16.08
CA GLU A 179 -9.78 12.25 15.52
C GLU A 179 -9.68 12.40 13.99
N ARG A 180 -8.76 13.23 13.48
CA ARG A 180 -8.56 13.43 12.04
C ARG A 180 -8.28 12.13 11.30
N TYR A 181 -7.41 11.28 11.87
CA TYR A 181 -7.15 9.94 11.37
C TYR A 181 -8.42 9.07 11.32
N THR A 182 -9.16 9.02 12.42
CA THR A 182 -10.36 8.18 12.56
C THR A 182 -11.41 8.58 11.54
N VAL A 183 -11.73 9.87 11.45
CA VAL A 183 -12.74 10.37 10.51
C VAL A 183 -12.30 10.17 9.05
N ALA A 184 -11.03 10.44 8.72
CA ALA A 184 -10.52 10.16 7.37
C ALA A 184 -10.66 8.67 7.00
N ARG A 185 -10.47 7.78 7.98
CA ARG A 185 -10.59 6.34 7.79
C ARG A 185 -12.04 5.87 7.63
N GLU A 186 -12.94 6.44 8.40
CA GLU A 186 -14.38 6.22 8.26
C GLU A 186 -14.84 6.64 6.86
N GLU A 187 -14.52 7.85 6.42
CA GLU A 187 -14.87 8.36 5.09
C GLU A 187 -14.29 7.48 3.97
N TYR A 188 -13.01 7.08 4.07
CA TYR A 188 -12.40 6.17 3.11
C TYR A 188 -13.12 4.82 3.04
N THR A 189 -13.55 4.30 4.19
CA THR A 189 -14.29 3.04 4.27
C THR A 189 -15.68 3.18 3.67
N GLN A 190 -16.35 4.31 3.89
CA GLN A 190 -17.63 4.66 3.28
C GLN A 190 -17.49 4.79 1.75
N ASP A 191 -16.48 5.51 1.25
CA ASP A 191 -16.22 5.62 -0.19
C ASP A 191 -15.98 4.27 -0.85
N LYS A 192 -15.38 3.32 -0.12
CA LYS A 192 -15.12 1.96 -0.60
C LYS A 192 -16.36 1.06 -0.59
N SER A 193 -17.26 1.22 0.38
CA SER A 193 -18.46 0.37 0.52
C SER A 193 -19.68 0.91 -0.23
N LYS A 194 -19.72 2.23 -0.45
CA LYS A 194 -20.79 2.92 -1.16
C LYS A 194 -20.84 2.52 -2.64
N GLU A 195 -22.05 2.40 -3.17
CA GLU A 195 -22.26 2.31 -4.60
C GLU A 195 -22.16 3.69 -5.24
N TRP A 196 -21.28 3.80 -6.23
CA TRP A 196 -21.05 5.04 -6.97
C TRP A 196 -21.67 4.97 -8.36
N PRO A 197 -22.16 6.11 -8.87
CA PRO A 197 -22.58 6.22 -10.27
C PRO A 197 -21.47 5.77 -11.23
N SER A 198 -21.86 5.20 -12.37
CA SER A 198 -20.91 4.69 -13.37
C SER A 198 -20.03 5.77 -14.02
N ASN A 199 -20.44 7.04 -13.92
CA ASN A 199 -19.68 8.21 -14.36
C ASN A 199 -18.68 8.74 -13.32
N THR A 200 -18.47 8.03 -12.20
CA THR A 200 -17.55 8.43 -11.14
C THR A 200 -16.40 7.44 -10.98
N ASN A 201 -15.17 7.91 -11.16
CA ASN A 201 -13.97 7.14 -10.89
C ASN A 201 -13.34 7.52 -9.56
N ILE A 202 -13.02 6.51 -8.75
CA ILE A 202 -12.38 6.70 -7.44
C ILE A 202 -11.11 5.87 -7.34
N TYR A 203 -9.99 6.54 -7.10
CA TYR A 203 -8.68 5.90 -6.98
C TYR A 203 -8.02 6.25 -5.66
N THR A 204 -7.28 5.30 -5.09
CA THR A 204 -6.16 5.63 -4.19
C THR A 204 -4.92 5.83 -5.03
N VAL A 205 -4.19 6.89 -4.76
CA VAL A 205 -3.03 7.31 -5.53
C VAL A 205 -1.82 7.38 -4.60
N ASP A 206 -0.74 6.70 -4.99
CA ASP A 206 0.52 6.75 -4.27
C ASP A 206 1.72 6.56 -5.21
N MET A 207 2.80 7.28 -4.91
CA MET A 207 4.07 7.17 -5.61
C MET A 207 4.92 6.10 -4.92
N GLN A 208 5.18 5.00 -5.62
CA GLN A 208 6.00 3.93 -5.07
C GLN A 208 7.42 4.43 -4.78
N LYS A 209 8.04 3.90 -3.71
CA LYS A 209 9.47 4.05 -3.47
C LYS A 209 10.26 3.74 -4.74
N VAL A 210 11.21 4.61 -5.05
CA VAL A 210 12.02 4.59 -6.28
C VAL A 210 12.51 3.18 -6.62
N LEU A 211 12.21 2.75 -7.85
CA LEU A 211 12.66 1.48 -8.42
C LEU A 211 13.99 1.71 -9.16
N ILE A 212 14.91 0.76 -9.03
CA ILE A 212 16.27 0.88 -9.60
C ILE A 212 16.54 -0.31 -10.50
N ILE A 213 16.88 -0.03 -11.76
CA ILE A 213 17.24 -1.03 -12.79
C ILE A 213 18.61 -0.73 -13.41
N PRO A 214 19.41 -1.73 -13.78
CA PRO A 214 19.12 -3.16 -13.68
C PRO A 214 19.21 -3.71 -12.23
N LYS A 215 18.36 -4.67 -11.89
CA LYS A 215 18.54 -5.55 -10.74
C LYS A 215 19.36 -6.76 -11.20
N MET A 216 20.53 -6.96 -10.61
CA MET A 216 21.46 -8.04 -10.97
C MET A 216 22.02 -8.69 -9.69
N ALA A 217 22.50 -9.93 -9.80
CA ALA A 217 23.09 -10.64 -8.68
C ALA A 217 24.58 -10.29 -8.49
N GLU A 218 25.22 -9.78 -9.54
CA GLU A 218 26.64 -9.48 -9.61
C GLU A 218 27.01 -8.31 -8.71
N LYS A 219 28.06 -8.49 -7.89
CA LYS A 219 28.57 -7.48 -6.95
C LYS A 219 28.96 -6.15 -7.61
N ASN A 220 29.39 -6.20 -8.88
CA ASN A 220 29.79 -5.00 -9.62
C ASN A 220 28.62 -4.03 -9.87
N SER A 221 27.38 -4.52 -9.88
CA SER A 221 26.19 -3.68 -10.07
C SER A 221 25.88 -2.73 -8.89
N PHE A 222 26.43 -3.01 -7.70
CA PHE A 222 26.27 -2.15 -6.52
C PHE A 222 27.15 -0.89 -6.56
N PHE A 223 28.23 -0.89 -7.36
CA PHE A 223 29.19 0.22 -7.43
C PHE A 223 28.87 1.24 -8.54
N VAL A 224 27.76 1.05 -9.26
CA VAL A 224 27.36 1.90 -10.39
C VAL A 224 26.02 2.56 -10.09
N SER A 225 25.91 3.86 -10.39
CA SER A 225 24.63 4.56 -10.34
C SER A 225 23.73 4.02 -11.45
N ARG A 226 22.70 3.29 -11.05
CA ARG A 226 21.74 2.60 -11.92
C ARG A 226 20.59 3.52 -12.34
N LEU A 227 19.83 3.10 -13.35
CA LEU A 227 18.69 3.86 -13.88
C LEU A 227 17.54 3.84 -12.86
N VAL A 228 17.01 5.03 -12.60
CA VAL A 228 15.88 5.24 -11.69
C VAL A 228 14.57 5.21 -12.48
N ALA A 229 13.64 4.36 -12.05
CA ALA A 229 12.29 4.26 -12.55
C ALA A 229 11.27 4.70 -11.47
N PHE A 230 10.21 5.34 -11.93
CA PHE A 230 9.13 5.88 -11.10
C PHE A 230 7.83 5.13 -11.42
N ASN A 231 6.99 4.96 -10.40
CA ASN A 231 5.69 4.30 -10.50
C ASN A 231 4.65 5.09 -9.71
N GLU A 232 3.81 5.84 -10.41
CA GLU A 232 2.62 6.45 -9.83
C GLU A 232 1.45 5.47 -9.97
N THR A 233 0.92 4.97 -8.85
CA THR A 233 -0.10 3.93 -8.86
C THR A 233 -1.48 4.49 -8.59
N PHE A 234 -2.40 4.32 -9.54
CA PHE A 234 -3.82 4.62 -9.41
C PHE A 234 -4.57 3.30 -9.19
N SER A 235 -4.91 3.01 -7.94
CA SER A 235 -5.63 1.79 -7.57
C SER A 235 -7.11 2.10 -7.33
N PRO A 236 -8.04 1.56 -8.15
CA PRO A 236 -9.46 1.88 -8.03
C PRO A 236 -10.06 1.25 -6.76
N LEU A 237 -11.00 1.95 -6.14
CA LEU A 237 -11.76 1.40 -5.00
C LEU A 237 -12.78 0.33 -5.43
N HIS A 238 -13.23 0.40 -6.68
CA HIS A 238 -14.24 -0.50 -7.27
C HIS A 238 -13.61 -1.56 -8.19
N LYS A 239 -14.45 -2.33 -8.87
CA LYS A 239 -14.03 -3.38 -9.81
C LYS A 239 -13.43 -2.77 -11.09
N ALA A 240 -12.16 -2.44 -11.02
CA ALA A 240 -11.32 -2.10 -12.17
C ALA A 240 -9.88 -2.53 -11.89
N LYS A 241 -9.04 -2.52 -12.94
CA LYS A 241 -7.62 -2.83 -12.79
C LYS A 241 -6.87 -1.64 -12.19
N ASN A 242 -5.87 -1.93 -11.35
CA ASN A 242 -4.87 -0.96 -10.90
C ASN A 242 -4.05 -0.50 -12.11
N ILE A 243 -3.79 0.80 -12.18
CA ILE A 243 -2.98 1.42 -13.23
C ILE A 243 -1.68 1.88 -12.59
N CYS A 244 -0.56 1.29 -13.00
CA CYS A 244 0.78 1.74 -12.62
C CYS A 244 1.33 2.58 -13.77
N VAL A 245 1.35 3.90 -13.61
CA VAL A 245 1.89 4.83 -14.60
C VAL A 245 3.40 4.92 -14.41
N MET A 246 4.15 4.47 -15.41
CA MET A 246 5.58 4.18 -15.32
C MET A 246 6.39 5.09 -16.23
N TRP A 247 7.51 5.61 -15.72
CA TRP A 247 8.54 6.26 -16.54
C TRP A 247 9.89 6.13 -15.83
N HIS A 248 10.96 6.61 -16.48
CA HIS A 248 12.30 6.60 -15.90
C HIS A 248 12.97 7.97 -16.03
N GLU A 249 14.03 8.19 -15.25
CA GLU A 249 14.72 9.49 -15.13
C GLU A 249 15.23 10.07 -16.45
N ALA A 250 15.48 9.22 -17.45
CA ALA A 250 15.90 9.64 -18.77
C ALA A 250 14.77 10.32 -19.58
N ILE A 251 13.51 9.96 -19.33
CA ILE A 251 12.35 10.61 -19.98
C ILE A 251 12.14 11.96 -19.32
N THR A 252 11.86 11.94 -18.01
CA THR A 252 11.71 13.15 -17.19
C THR A 252 12.06 12.84 -15.73
N GLY A 253 12.07 13.89 -14.89
CA GLY A 253 12.27 13.77 -13.45
C GLY A 253 11.04 13.23 -12.70
N ARG A 254 10.87 13.72 -11.48
CA ARG A 254 9.73 13.42 -10.60
C ARG A 254 9.22 14.70 -9.93
N ASN A 255 9.28 15.82 -10.65
CA ASN A 255 8.83 17.10 -10.13
C ASN A 255 7.28 17.16 -10.13
N ALA A 256 6.72 18.22 -9.56
CA ALA A 256 5.27 18.35 -9.45
C ALA A 256 4.54 18.40 -10.81
N ALA A 257 5.18 18.91 -11.87
CA ALA A 257 4.62 18.91 -13.22
C ALA A 257 4.62 17.51 -13.85
N ASP A 258 5.66 16.71 -13.57
CA ASP A 258 5.74 15.30 -13.98
C ASP A 258 4.61 14.50 -13.35
N VAL A 259 4.40 14.66 -12.04
CA VAL A 259 3.27 14.03 -11.31
C VAL A 259 1.93 14.53 -11.84
N ALA A 260 1.75 15.84 -12.05
CA ALA A 260 0.51 16.37 -12.63
C ALA A 260 0.20 15.79 -14.03
N SER A 261 1.23 15.45 -14.81
CA SER A 261 1.08 14.80 -16.11
C SER A 261 0.52 13.37 -16.01
N THR A 262 0.83 12.62 -14.93
CA THR A 262 0.28 11.28 -14.72
C THR A 262 -1.23 11.34 -14.42
N PHE A 263 -1.66 12.30 -13.59
CA PHE A 263 -3.07 12.57 -13.34
C PHE A 263 -3.81 13.00 -14.61
N PHE A 264 -3.22 13.94 -15.38
CA PHE A 264 -3.75 14.33 -16.68
C PHE A 264 -3.94 13.11 -17.60
N TRP A 265 -2.94 12.23 -17.69
CA TRP A 265 -3.01 11.03 -18.51
C TRP A 265 -4.16 10.11 -18.07
N VAL A 266 -4.30 9.83 -16.78
CA VAL A 266 -5.38 8.97 -16.25
C VAL A 266 -6.76 9.56 -16.53
N ILE A 267 -6.93 10.86 -16.29
CA ILE A 267 -8.21 11.55 -16.54
C ILE A 267 -8.53 11.56 -18.03
N LYS A 268 -7.55 11.89 -18.88
CA LYS A 268 -7.75 12.01 -20.33
C LYS A 268 -8.01 10.67 -21.02
N ASN A 269 -7.46 9.57 -20.50
CA ASN A 269 -7.63 8.21 -21.03
C ASN A 269 -8.73 7.41 -20.32
N SER A 270 -9.53 8.06 -19.47
CA SER A 270 -10.73 7.45 -18.89
C SER A 270 -11.86 7.35 -19.91
N ASP A 271 -12.90 6.56 -19.59
CA ASP A 271 -14.09 6.46 -20.43
C ASP A 271 -14.78 7.82 -20.57
N ALA A 272 -15.25 8.16 -21.77
CA ALA A 272 -15.85 9.46 -22.07
C ALA A 272 -17.12 9.78 -21.25
N CYS A 273 -17.75 8.77 -20.65
CA CYS A 273 -18.89 8.95 -19.76
C CYS A 273 -18.51 9.40 -18.35
N VAL A 274 -17.23 9.28 -17.98
CA VAL A 274 -16.72 9.67 -16.66
C VAL A 274 -16.59 11.19 -16.60
N ASN A 275 -17.29 11.80 -15.65
CA ASN A 275 -17.26 13.24 -15.44
C ASN A 275 -16.93 13.63 -13.99
N GLU A 276 -16.73 12.65 -13.10
CA GLU A 276 -16.40 12.86 -11.70
C GLU A 276 -15.19 12.01 -11.31
N PHE A 277 -14.18 12.65 -10.70
CA PHE A 277 -12.99 11.97 -10.20
C PHE A 277 -12.79 12.24 -8.72
N ILE A 278 -12.52 11.18 -7.95
CA ILE A 278 -12.14 11.27 -6.54
C ILE A 278 -10.82 10.53 -6.36
N PHE A 279 -9.81 11.24 -5.86
CA PHE A 279 -8.49 10.69 -5.59
C PHE A 279 -8.23 10.74 -4.09
N TRP A 280 -7.95 9.58 -3.50
CA TRP A 280 -7.44 9.44 -2.15
C TRP A 280 -5.91 9.39 -2.18
N SER A 281 -5.25 10.26 -1.41
CA SER A 281 -3.78 10.28 -1.35
C SER A 281 -3.29 10.51 0.08
N ASP A 282 -2.04 10.17 0.31
CA ASP A 282 -1.29 10.61 1.46
C ASP A 282 -1.17 12.15 1.51
N ASN A 283 -0.92 12.69 2.70
CA ASN A 283 -0.74 14.14 2.89
C ASN A 283 0.71 14.56 2.63
N CYS A 284 1.27 14.17 1.49
CA CYS A 284 2.63 14.51 1.08
C CYS A 284 2.65 15.78 0.23
N SER A 285 3.11 16.89 0.83
CA SER A 285 3.15 18.21 0.19
C SER A 285 4.07 18.28 -1.04
N ALA A 286 5.10 17.44 -1.09
CA ALA A 286 6.08 17.46 -2.17
C ALA A 286 5.57 16.80 -3.47
N LEU A 287 4.58 15.90 -3.38
CA LEU A 287 4.14 15.07 -4.51
C LEU A 287 2.66 15.29 -4.82
N ASN A 288 1.77 14.88 -3.91
CA ASN A 288 0.33 14.80 -4.20
C ASN A 288 -0.49 15.95 -3.60
N LYS A 289 0.19 16.90 -2.94
CA LYS A 289 -0.46 18.08 -2.33
C LYS A 289 0.35 19.35 -2.52
N ASN A 290 0.34 19.84 -3.75
CA ASN A 290 1.05 21.07 -4.13
C ASN A 290 0.18 21.93 -5.06
N TRP A 291 0.59 23.19 -5.22
CA TRP A 291 -0.15 24.16 -6.02
C TRP A 291 -0.08 23.91 -7.53
N VAL A 292 0.96 23.24 -8.05
CA VAL A 292 1.02 22.84 -9.47
C VAL A 292 -0.11 21.85 -9.78
N LEU A 293 -0.32 20.85 -8.91
CA LEU A 293 -1.38 19.86 -9.07
C LEU A 293 -2.76 20.51 -8.95
N TYR A 294 -2.97 21.41 -7.99
CA TYR A 294 -4.25 22.11 -7.82
C TYR A 294 -4.56 23.04 -9.01
N SER A 295 -3.55 23.77 -9.48
CA SER A 295 -3.68 24.62 -10.68
C SER A 295 -3.97 23.78 -11.91
N THR A 296 -3.34 22.59 -12.01
CA THR A 296 -3.62 21.61 -13.06
C THR A 296 -5.06 21.15 -13.00
N PHE A 297 -5.60 20.76 -11.85
CA PHE A 297 -7.00 20.33 -11.76
C PHE A 297 -7.99 21.42 -12.12
N VAL A 298 -7.76 22.67 -11.70
CA VAL A 298 -8.57 23.81 -12.17
C VAL A 298 -8.50 23.94 -13.69
N LEU A 299 -7.31 23.80 -14.29
CA LEU A 299 -7.15 23.81 -15.75
C LEU A 299 -7.93 22.67 -16.41
N LEU A 300 -7.85 21.45 -15.88
CA LEU A 300 -8.45 20.25 -16.46
C LEU A 300 -9.98 20.28 -16.44
N VAL A 301 -10.61 20.63 -15.30
CA VAL A 301 -12.09 20.70 -15.21
C VAL A 301 -12.68 21.76 -16.16
N ASN A 302 -11.89 22.77 -16.52
CA ASN A 302 -12.31 23.84 -17.43
C ASN A 302 -11.89 23.62 -18.89
N GLN A 303 -11.37 22.45 -19.25
CA GLN A 303 -11.29 22.07 -20.66
C GLN A 303 -12.67 21.65 -21.16
N ASP A 304 -12.94 21.79 -22.46
CA ASP A 304 -14.23 21.39 -23.05
C ASP A 304 -14.55 19.92 -22.75
N TRP A 305 -13.56 19.05 -22.94
CA TRP A 305 -13.60 17.61 -22.64
C TRP A 305 -13.45 17.28 -21.15
N GLY A 306 -13.11 18.27 -20.31
CA GLY A 306 -12.77 18.08 -18.92
C GLY A 306 -13.95 17.58 -18.06
N PRO A 307 -13.66 16.86 -16.96
CA PRO A 307 -14.68 16.40 -16.03
C PRO A 307 -15.40 17.56 -15.34
N ASN A 308 -16.61 17.30 -14.83
CA ASN A 308 -17.37 18.26 -14.05
C ASN A 308 -16.71 18.54 -12.70
N THR A 309 -16.16 17.51 -12.06
CA THR A 309 -15.51 17.66 -10.76
C THR A 309 -14.28 16.77 -10.63
N ILE A 310 -13.25 17.31 -10.02
CA ILE A 310 -12.11 16.56 -9.49
C ILE A 310 -12.00 16.83 -7.99
N ARG A 311 -11.90 15.77 -7.18
CA ARG A 311 -11.78 15.87 -5.72
C ARG A 311 -10.55 15.11 -5.24
N MET A 312 -9.70 15.79 -4.47
CA MET A 312 -8.62 15.18 -3.69
C MET A 312 -9.07 15.03 -2.23
N LYS A 313 -8.98 13.82 -1.68
CA LYS A 313 -9.19 13.51 -0.28
C LYS A 313 -7.85 13.03 0.32
N TYR A 314 -7.47 13.58 1.47
CA TYR A 314 -6.17 13.31 2.08
C TYR A 314 -6.30 12.51 3.38
N PHE A 315 -5.48 11.48 3.53
CA PHE A 315 -5.30 10.81 4.82
C PHE A 315 -4.58 11.70 5.83
N GLU A 316 -4.74 11.39 7.12
CA GLU A 316 -3.91 12.03 8.15
C GLU A 316 -2.45 11.54 8.04
N PRO A 317 -1.44 12.43 8.13
CA PRO A 317 -0.03 12.05 8.02
C PRO A 317 0.35 10.90 8.95
N GLY A 318 1.15 9.95 8.48
CA GLY A 318 1.54 8.77 9.27
C GLY A 318 0.47 7.67 9.39
N HIS A 319 -0.71 7.85 8.77
CA HIS A 319 -1.82 6.90 8.84
C HIS A 319 -2.48 6.64 7.47
N SER A 320 -1.69 6.56 6.41
CA SER A 320 -2.16 6.52 5.02
C SER A 320 -2.48 5.13 4.45
N PHE A 321 -2.87 4.15 5.27
CA PHE A 321 -3.08 2.76 4.84
C PHE A 321 -4.12 2.61 3.72
N MET A 322 -3.69 2.54 2.47
CA MET A 322 -4.54 2.60 1.29
C MET A 322 -4.35 1.40 0.36
N ARG A 323 -5.20 1.29 -0.68
CA ARG A 323 -5.15 0.15 -1.60
C ARG A 323 -3.87 0.15 -2.45
N ALA A 324 -3.37 1.33 -2.82
CA ALA A 324 -2.11 1.49 -3.54
C ALA A 324 -0.92 0.84 -2.81
N ASP A 325 -0.82 0.95 -1.47
CA ASP A 325 0.21 0.28 -0.66
C ASP A 325 0.23 -1.24 -0.88
N SER A 326 -0.95 -1.84 -0.99
CA SER A 326 -1.08 -3.27 -1.25
C SER A 326 -0.55 -3.66 -2.64
N VAL A 327 -0.77 -2.81 -3.65
CA VAL A 327 -0.22 -2.98 -5.00
C VAL A 327 1.30 -2.92 -4.97
N HIS A 328 1.87 -1.94 -4.25
CA HIS A 328 3.33 -1.83 -4.10
C HIS A 328 3.93 -3.02 -3.36
N GLY A 329 3.24 -3.55 -2.34
CA GLY A 329 3.63 -4.77 -1.64
C GLY A 329 3.65 -6.01 -2.56
N GLN A 330 2.67 -6.12 -3.47
CA GLN A 330 2.62 -7.19 -4.49
C GLN A 330 3.77 -7.04 -5.50
N ILE A 331 3.98 -5.83 -6.03
CA ILE A 331 5.09 -5.51 -6.93
C ILE A 331 6.43 -5.82 -6.25
N GLY A 332 6.62 -5.40 -5.00
CA GLY A 332 7.83 -5.64 -4.22
C GLY A 332 8.11 -7.13 -3.99
N THR A 333 7.06 -7.91 -3.69
CA THR A 333 7.16 -9.37 -3.59
C THR A 333 7.57 -10.00 -4.92
N GLN A 334 6.98 -9.56 -6.03
CA GLN A 334 7.30 -10.09 -7.35
C GLN A 334 8.72 -9.70 -7.78
N LEU A 335 9.15 -8.46 -7.53
CA LEU A 335 10.52 -8.00 -7.75
C LEU A 335 11.52 -8.81 -6.95
N LYS A 336 11.23 -9.19 -5.70
CA LYS A 336 12.12 -10.04 -4.88
C LYS A 336 12.32 -11.43 -5.49
N LYS A 337 11.26 -12.02 -6.06
CA LYS A 337 11.31 -13.35 -6.71
C LYS A 337 12.14 -13.36 -8.00
N GLN A 338 12.15 -12.25 -8.74
CA GLN A 338 12.94 -12.14 -9.96
C GLN A 338 14.42 -11.97 -9.63
N LYS A 339 15.26 -12.88 -10.14
CA LYS A 339 16.71 -12.80 -9.94
C LYS A 339 17.29 -11.57 -10.62
N GLU A 340 16.85 -11.33 -11.86
CA GLU A 340 17.33 -10.25 -12.71
C GLU A 340 16.15 -9.45 -13.27
N VAL A 341 16.33 -8.14 -13.37
CA VAL A 341 15.44 -7.20 -14.08
C VAL A 341 16.37 -6.24 -14.81
N LEU A 342 16.60 -6.45 -16.10
CA LEU A 342 17.72 -5.82 -16.78
C LEU A 342 17.34 -4.48 -17.39
N ASP A 343 16.16 -4.39 -17.98
CA ASP A 343 15.71 -3.17 -18.63
C ASP A 343 14.32 -2.72 -18.16
N PHE A 344 13.83 -1.63 -18.76
CA PHE A 344 12.53 -1.08 -18.42
C PHE A 344 11.39 -2.00 -18.82
N GLN A 345 11.51 -2.73 -19.94
CA GLN A 345 10.48 -3.66 -20.38
C GLN A 345 10.37 -4.87 -19.45
N ASP A 346 11.49 -5.37 -18.94
CA ASP A 346 11.52 -6.38 -17.88
C ASP A 346 10.77 -5.87 -16.64
N LEU A 347 11.02 -4.62 -16.24
CA LEU A 347 10.34 -4.02 -15.09
C LEU A 347 8.81 -3.97 -15.30
N LEU A 348 8.35 -3.55 -16.48
CA LEU A 348 6.93 -3.55 -16.84
C LEU A 348 6.34 -4.97 -16.75
N ASN A 349 7.04 -5.96 -17.33
CA ASN A 349 6.64 -7.37 -17.28
C ASN A 349 6.53 -7.89 -15.85
N VAL A 350 7.41 -7.44 -14.94
CA VAL A 350 7.36 -7.79 -13.52
C VAL A 350 6.14 -7.19 -12.84
N ILE A 351 5.82 -5.94 -13.14
CA ILE A 351 4.67 -5.24 -12.58
C ILE A 351 3.36 -5.89 -13.06
N ASP A 352 3.23 -6.18 -14.35
CA ASP A 352 2.04 -6.85 -14.90
C ASP A 352 1.85 -8.26 -14.34
N LYS A 353 2.95 -8.97 -14.05
CA LYS A 353 2.92 -10.30 -13.40
C LYS A 353 2.66 -10.24 -11.89
N SER A 354 2.68 -9.07 -11.27
CA SER A 354 2.46 -8.95 -9.81
C SER A 354 1.04 -9.34 -9.41
N SER A 355 0.06 -9.09 -10.29
CA SER A 355 -1.35 -9.41 -10.10
C SER A 355 -2.11 -9.32 -11.42
N ASN A 356 -3.08 -10.20 -11.64
CA ASN A 356 -3.98 -10.14 -12.81
C ASN A 356 -4.83 -8.85 -12.86
N GLN A 357 -4.89 -8.14 -11.73
CA GLN A 357 -5.62 -6.87 -11.57
C GLN A 357 -4.71 -5.65 -11.76
N THR A 358 -3.42 -5.81 -12.08
CA THR A 358 -2.49 -4.69 -12.25
C THR A 358 -2.09 -4.56 -13.71
N VAL A 359 -2.01 -3.32 -14.20
CA VAL A 359 -1.55 -3.00 -15.56
C VAL A 359 -0.53 -1.87 -15.48
N SER A 360 0.63 -2.09 -16.05
CA SER A 360 1.66 -1.09 -16.25
C SER A 360 1.40 -0.27 -17.51
N LYS A 361 1.62 1.04 -17.42
CA LYS A 361 1.43 2.03 -18.50
C LYS A 361 2.71 2.86 -18.63
N PRO A 362 3.61 2.49 -19.55
CA PRO A 362 4.81 3.28 -19.80
C PRO A 362 4.44 4.60 -20.48
N LEU A 363 4.92 5.71 -19.93
CA LEU A 363 4.82 7.03 -20.54
C LEU A 363 6.09 7.37 -21.31
N THR A 364 5.92 8.15 -22.37
CA THR A 364 6.98 8.75 -23.18
C THR A 364 7.08 10.24 -22.87
N TYR A 365 8.13 10.92 -23.35
CA TYR A 365 8.28 12.37 -23.13
C TYR A 365 7.07 13.18 -23.67
N GLU A 366 6.38 12.68 -24.70
CA GLU A 366 5.20 13.33 -25.28
C GLU A 366 3.97 13.32 -24.37
N ASP A 367 3.92 12.40 -23.39
CA ASP A 367 2.84 12.31 -22.42
C ASP A 367 2.98 13.36 -21.31
N PHE A 368 4.17 13.95 -21.16
CA PHE A 368 4.47 14.96 -20.17
C PHE A 368 4.25 16.39 -20.70
N ARG A 369 3.81 17.27 -19.81
CA ARG A 369 3.56 18.68 -20.09
C ARG A 369 4.15 19.55 -18.99
N GLY A 370 4.59 20.76 -19.35
CA GLY A 370 5.11 21.75 -18.41
C GLY A 370 4.01 22.44 -17.60
N PHE A 371 3.32 21.70 -16.71
CA PHE A 371 2.35 22.30 -15.80
C PHE A 371 3.03 23.27 -14.82
N GLU A 372 2.42 24.43 -14.60
CA GLU A 372 3.00 25.50 -13.79
C GLU A 372 2.24 25.72 -12.48
N ASP A 373 2.94 26.29 -11.51
CA ASP A 373 2.32 26.78 -10.28
C ASP A 373 1.48 28.03 -10.59
N GLY A 374 0.16 27.87 -10.57
CA GLY A 374 -0.80 28.94 -10.75
C GLY A 374 -1.10 29.73 -9.49
N CYS A 375 -0.59 29.36 -8.32
CA CYS A 375 -0.89 30.02 -7.06
C CYS A 375 -0.24 31.40 -6.97
N ARG A 376 -1.00 32.39 -6.51
CA ARG A 376 -0.52 33.76 -6.28
C ARG A 376 0.28 33.82 -4.97
N GLN A 377 1.14 34.83 -4.85
CA GLN A 377 1.83 35.08 -3.60
C GLN A 377 0.83 35.50 -2.51
N ARG A 378 1.06 35.00 -1.28
CA ARG A 378 0.31 35.43 -0.09
C ARG A 378 0.61 36.89 0.21
N SER A 379 -0.40 37.64 0.57
CA SER A 379 -0.27 39.06 0.89
C SER A 379 -1.19 39.42 2.04
N LYS A 380 -0.60 39.98 3.10
CA LYS A 380 -1.33 40.43 4.31
C LYS A 380 -2.47 41.41 4.00
N LYS A 381 -2.43 42.12 2.86
CA LYS A 381 -3.48 43.06 2.41
C LYS A 381 -4.56 42.41 1.55
N ALA A 382 -4.29 41.28 0.91
CA ALA A 382 -5.19 40.65 -0.07
C ALA A 382 -5.93 39.42 0.47
N ASP A 383 -5.50 38.86 1.60
CA ASP A 383 -6.01 37.60 2.12
C ASP A 383 -7.15 37.85 3.14
N PHE A 384 -8.32 38.25 2.62
CA PHE A 384 -9.58 38.33 3.37
C PHE A 384 -10.74 37.68 2.60
N GLY A 385 -11.65 37.01 3.30
CA GLY A 385 -12.78 36.28 2.70
C GLY A 385 -12.33 35.22 1.69
N ILE A 386 -12.97 35.19 0.52
CA ILE A 386 -12.67 34.24 -0.57
C ILE A 386 -11.22 34.38 -1.08
N ASN A 387 -10.54 35.50 -0.83
CA ASN A 387 -9.15 35.63 -1.27
C ASN A 387 -8.18 34.87 -0.35
N ILE A 388 -8.55 34.42 0.85
CA ILE A 388 -7.61 33.73 1.74
C ILE A 388 -7.05 32.47 1.07
N ILE A 389 -5.73 32.38 0.96
CA ILE A 389 -5.04 31.18 0.44
C ILE A 389 -4.84 30.22 1.61
N PRO A 390 -5.49 29.04 1.62
CA PRO A 390 -5.35 28.10 2.72
C PRO A 390 -3.91 27.59 2.85
N LEU A 391 -3.51 27.27 4.07
CA LEU A 391 -2.36 26.41 4.30
C LEU A 391 -2.72 25.02 3.76
N LEU A 392 -1.95 24.53 2.80
CA LEU A 392 -2.22 23.23 2.21
C LEU A 392 -2.20 22.14 3.28
N GLU A 393 -1.36 22.24 4.31
CA GLU A 393 -1.31 21.28 5.41
C GLU A 393 -2.66 21.07 6.10
N ASP A 394 -3.54 22.08 6.14
CA ASP A 394 -4.87 22.04 6.76
C ASP A 394 -5.95 21.47 5.85
N VAL A 395 -5.75 21.52 4.53
CA VAL A 395 -6.74 21.03 3.55
C VAL A 395 -6.88 19.52 3.65
N ARG A 396 -8.06 19.00 3.97
CA ARG A 396 -8.35 17.55 4.01
C ARG A 396 -9.11 17.08 2.77
N ILE A 397 -9.96 17.94 2.23
CA ILE A 397 -10.63 17.74 0.95
C ILE A 397 -10.40 18.97 0.09
N ALA A 398 -9.92 18.80 -1.13
CA ALA A 398 -9.89 19.83 -2.16
C ALA A 398 -10.78 19.41 -3.33
N GLU A 399 -11.59 20.31 -3.83
CA GLU A 399 -12.56 20.09 -4.89
C GLU A 399 -12.44 21.20 -5.93
N PHE A 400 -12.41 20.78 -7.20
CA PHE A 400 -12.30 21.62 -8.37
C PHE A 400 -13.52 21.37 -9.23
N ARG A 401 -14.21 22.44 -9.63
CA ARG A 401 -15.49 22.36 -10.34
C ARG A 401 -15.36 23.02 -11.70
N LYS A 402 -15.96 22.40 -12.72
CA LYS A 402 -16.08 22.94 -14.07
C LYS A 402 -16.75 24.31 -14.03
N SER A 403 -16.31 25.20 -14.91
CA SER A 403 -16.73 26.61 -14.96
C SER A 403 -16.33 27.46 -13.75
N SER A 404 -15.53 26.94 -12.81
CA SER A 404 -14.99 27.69 -11.69
C SER A 404 -13.45 27.73 -11.72
N ARG A 405 -12.90 28.86 -11.26
CA ARG A 405 -11.46 29.07 -11.08
C ARG A 405 -11.02 29.00 -9.61
N SER A 406 -11.97 28.76 -8.71
CA SER A 406 -11.74 28.73 -7.27
C SER A 406 -11.36 27.32 -6.80
N LEU A 407 -10.64 27.27 -5.68
CA LEU A 407 -10.48 26.06 -4.89
C LEU A 407 -11.63 25.98 -3.89
N PHE A 408 -12.40 24.89 -3.93
CA PHE A 408 -13.34 24.56 -2.87
C PHE A 408 -12.66 23.57 -1.93
N TYR A 409 -12.63 23.81 -0.62
CA TYR A 409 -11.92 22.93 0.29
C TYR A 409 -12.59 22.77 1.66
N LYS A 410 -12.25 21.69 2.35
CA LYS A 410 -12.62 21.42 3.74
C LYS A 410 -11.38 21.14 4.56
N THR A 411 -11.35 21.59 5.81
CA THR A 411 -10.25 21.34 6.76
C THR A 411 -10.52 20.12 7.64
N SER A 412 -11.74 19.60 7.61
CA SER A 412 -12.16 18.36 8.25
C SER A 412 -13.16 17.61 7.37
N PHE A 413 -13.15 16.29 7.45
CA PHE A 413 -14.15 15.44 6.80
C PHE A 413 -15.56 15.61 7.40
N ARG A 414 -15.66 16.06 8.67
CA ARG A 414 -16.95 16.36 9.33
C ARG A 414 -17.55 17.69 8.90
N GLN A 415 -16.79 18.54 8.24
CA GLN A 415 -17.27 19.84 7.81
C GLN A 415 -18.33 19.68 6.72
N GLU A 416 -19.53 20.22 6.94
CA GLU A 416 -20.65 20.06 5.98
C GLU A 416 -20.42 20.88 4.71
N SER A 417 -20.11 22.17 4.85
CA SER A 417 -19.94 23.11 3.75
C SER A 417 -18.48 23.22 3.28
N TYR A 418 -18.29 23.59 2.02
CA TYR A 418 -16.98 23.92 1.47
C TYR A 418 -16.63 25.38 1.73
N LEU A 419 -15.38 25.63 2.12
CA LEU A 419 -14.77 26.96 2.03
C LEU A 419 -14.35 27.21 0.59
N GLU A 420 -14.38 28.46 0.16
CA GLU A 420 -13.95 28.87 -1.19
C GLU A 420 -12.71 29.76 -1.11
N SER A 421 -11.73 29.49 -1.97
CA SER A 421 -10.51 30.27 -2.10
C SER A 421 -10.16 30.59 -3.55
N SER A 422 -9.99 31.88 -3.84
CA SER A 422 -9.40 32.39 -5.09
C SER A 422 -7.88 32.47 -4.95
N PHE A 423 -7.21 31.37 -5.32
CA PHE A 423 -5.76 31.22 -5.18
C PHE A 423 -4.97 31.51 -6.47
N LEU A 424 -5.61 31.50 -7.64
CA LEU A 424 -4.92 31.63 -8.92
C LEU A 424 -4.34 33.04 -9.17
N LYS A 425 -3.21 33.10 -9.88
CA LYS A 425 -2.64 34.32 -10.45
C LYS A 425 -3.65 34.97 -11.42
N LYS A 426 -3.70 36.30 -11.44
CA LYS A 426 -4.55 37.07 -12.39
C LYS A 426 -4.29 36.68 -13.84
N LYS A 427 -3.02 36.45 -14.21
CA LYS A 427 -2.58 36.01 -15.54
C LYS A 427 -2.27 34.50 -15.57
N PHE A 428 -3.20 33.67 -15.09
CA PHE A 428 -3.10 32.21 -15.24
C PHE A 428 -3.90 31.74 -16.45
N PHE A 429 -3.19 31.23 -17.46
CA PHE A 429 -3.78 30.75 -18.71
C PHE A 429 -4.44 29.38 -18.52
N MET A 430 -5.66 29.23 -19.01
CA MET A 430 -6.45 27.97 -18.92
C MET A 430 -6.21 27.05 -20.12
N THR A 431 -5.08 27.19 -20.78
CA THR A 431 -4.70 26.40 -21.95
C THR A 431 -3.74 25.31 -21.54
N LEU A 432 -3.97 24.08 -22.03
CA LEU A 432 -3.03 22.98 -21.79
C LEU A 432 -1.61 23.37 -22.24
N PRO A 433 -0.58 23.22 -21.38
CA PRO A 433 0.80 23.46 -21.76
C PRO A 433 1.23 22.52 -22.90
N PRO A 434 2.21 22.89 -23.74
CA PRO A 434 2.70 22.02 -24.80
C PRO A 434 3.28 20.72 -24.23
N LYS A 435 3.28 19.67 -25.06
CA LYS A 435 4.01 18.42 -24.79
C LYS A 435 5.51 18.73 -24.71
N LEU A 436 6.28 17.92 -23.97
CA LEU A 436 7.74 18.04 -24.03
C LEU A 436 8.25 17.69 -25.43
N SER A 437 9.33 18.34 -25.85
CA SER A 437 9.92 18.19 -27.18
C SER A 437 10.90 17.03 -27.31
N GLY A 438 11.33 16.45 -26.20
CA GLY A 438 12.27 15.34 -26.17
C GLY A 438 12.55 14.87 -24.76
N ASN A 439 13.32 13.79 -24.66
CA ASN A 439 13.73 13.23 -23.38
C ASN A 439 14.72 14.16 -22.67
N ARG A 440 14.68 14.14 -21.33
CA ARG A 440 15.69 14.77 -20.48
C ARG A 440 17.09 14.20 -20.71
N GLY A 441 17.18 12.92 -21.08
CA GLY A 441 18.42 12.17 -21.20
C GLY A 441 19.01 11.79 -19.84
N ILE A 442 20.10 11.02 -19.89
CA ILE A 442 20.87 10.60 -18.71
C ILE A 442 22.19 11.37 -18.71
N ASN A 443 22.65 11.75 -17.52
CA ASN A 443 23.99 12.33 -17.37
C ASN A 443 25.04 11.44 -18.05
N VAL A 444 25.87 12.04 -18.91
CA VAL A 444 26.84 11.32 -19.74
C VAL A 444 27.78 10.45 -18.90
N ALA A 445 28.29 10.94 -17.77
CA ALA A 445 29.17 10.17 -16.90
C ALA A 445 28.46 8.96 -16.27
N LYS A 446 27.17 9.11 -15.92
CA LYS A 446 26.34 7.99 -15.46
C LYS A 446 26.12 6.97 -16.57
N ARG A 447 25.78 7.43 -17.77
CA ARG A 447 25.61 6.59 -18.96
C ARG A 447 26.87 5.78 -19.28
N THR A 448 28.04 6.43 -19.36
CA THR A 448 29.31 5.77 -19.63
C THR A 448 29.62 4.68 -18.61
N LYS A 449 29.44 4.95 -17.31
CA LYS A 449 29.65 3.95 -16.26
C LYS A 449 28.69 2.76 -16.35
N ILE A 450 27.42 3.00 -16.70
CA ILE A 450 26.45 1.93 -16.95
C ILE A 450 26.90 1.10 -18.15
N GLU A 451 27.33 1.74 -19.24
CA GLU A 451 27.79 1.05 -20.44
C GLU A 451 29.07 0.22 -20.20
N GLU A 452 30.05 0.76 -19.49
CA GLU A 452 31.31 0.08 -19.19
C GLU A 452 31.11 -1.11 -18.25
N VAL A 453 30.35 -0.95 -17.17
CA VAL A 453 30.27 -1.99 -16.13
C VAL A 453 29.11 -2.95 -16.37
N LEU A 454 27.93 -2.45 -16.72
CA LEU A 454 26.71 -3.28 -16.78
C LEU A 454 26.52 -3.93 -18.15
N CYS A 455 26.92 -3.29 -19.26
CA CYS A 455 26.85 -3.95 -20.56
C CYS A 455 27.84 -5.10 -20.66
N LEU A 456 29.05 -5.00 -20.11
CA LEU A 456 30.03 -6.11 -20.14
C LEU A 456 29.52 -7.36 -19.40
N LEU A 457 28.65 -7.19 -18.39
CA LEU A 457 28.11 -8.27 -17.57
C LEU A 457 26.85 -8.92 -18.15
N ALA A 458 26.05 -8.19 -18.93
CA ALA A 458 24.94 -8.78 -19.67
C ALA A 458 25.51 -9.79 -20.71
N ARG A 459 25.04 -11.04 -20.68
CA ARG A 459 25.44 -12.08 -21.66
C ARG A 459 25.35 -11.52 -23.09
N THR A 460 26.22 -11.97 -23.99
CA THR A 460 26.43 -11.41 -25.35
C THR A 460 25.15 -11.22 -26.20
N ALA A 461 24.09 -12.01 -25.98
CA ALA A 461 22.78 -11.81 -26.63
C ALA A 461 21.98 -10.62 -26.06
N ASN A 462 22.11 -10.32 -24.77
CA ASN A 462 21.42 -9.24 -24.07
C ASN A 462 22.16 -7.90 -24.17
N GLN A 463 23.44 -7.87 -24.51
CA GLN A 463 24.22 -6.63 -24.67
C GLN A 463 23.65 -5.66 -25.70
N ARG A 464 23.24 -6.17 -26.87
CA ARG A 464 22.65 -5.34 -27.94
C ARG A 464 21.24 -4.87 -27.58
N ILE A 465 20.46 -5.70 -26.88
CA ILE A 465 19.11 -5.37 -26.40
C ILE A 465 19.20 -4.31 -25.29
N PHE A 466 20.07 -4.53 -24.31
CA PHE A 466 20.32 -3.61 -23.20
C PHE A 466 20.77 -2.23 -23.70
N LYS A 467 21.73 -2.16 -24.64
CA LYS A 467 22.14 -0.88 -25.27
C LYS A 467 21.02 -0.21 -26.06
N ARG A 468 20.21 -0.98 -26.80
CA ARG A 468 19.13 -0.44 -27.64
C ARG A 468 17.93 0.03 -26.81
N PHE A 469 17.56 -0.69 -25.75
CA PHE A 469 16.37 -0.37 -24.95
C PHE A 469 16.64 0.65 -23.83
N MET A 470 17.83 0.66 -23.23
CA MET A 470 18.16 1.66 -22.20
C MET A 470 18.39 3.06 -22.78
N PHE A 471 18.81 3.16 -24.06
CA PHE A 471 19.35 4.42 -24.59
C PHE A 471 18.84 4.84 -25.99
N ASN A 472 18.20 3.99 -26.80
CA ASN A 472 17.66 4.42 -28.11
C ASN A 472 16.18 4.86 -28.06
N GLN A 473 15.60 5.01 -26.87
CA GLN A 473 14.41 5.84 -26.66
C GLN A 473 14.74 7.20 -26.02
N CYS A 474 16.03 7.55 -25.87
CA CYS A 474 16.48 8.88 -25.46
C CYS A 474 16.60 9.82 -26.67
#